data_AF-L8DJV5-F1
#
_entry.id   AF-L8DJV5-F1
#
_cell.length_a   1.000
_cell.length_b   1.000
_cell.length_c   1.000
_cell.angle_alpha   90.00
_cell.angle_beta   90.00
_cell.angle_gamma   90.00
#
_symmetry.space_group_name_H-M   'P 1'
#
loop_
_entity.id
_entity.type
_entity.pdbx_description
1 polymer ?
#
loop_
_entity_poly.entity_id
_entity_poly.type
_entity_poly.pdbx_seq_one_letter_code
_entity_poly.pdbx_strand_id
1 'polypeptide(L)'
;MNRRIATLVAALVPVVVLGVTGSVVTVPFAALGPGPTYNTLGDVDGMPVVQIDGTEVDPTTGHLNMTTVAVRDQLNLFEALGFWASGRQGLVPREEVYPPDKSKEEVQQGNQADFEESESSAELAALHHLDLPVLVTVTSVAEDGPAAAVLNVGDEFVSVG
;
A
#
# COMPACT_ATOMS: atom_id res chain seq x y z
N MET A 1 -35.80 -47.75 -4.95
CA MET A 1 -34.57 -46.92 -4.95
C MET A 1 -33.44 -47.70 -4.29
N ASN A 2 -32.30 -47.87 -4.96
CA ASN A 2 -31.19 -48.70 -4.47
C ASN A 2 -30.56 -48.03 -3.23
N ARG A 3 -30.58 -48.66 -2.05
CA ARG A 3 -30.08 -48.10 -0.78
C ARG A 3 -28.66 -47.52 -0.87
N ARG A 4 -27.82 -48.14 -1.70
CA ARG A 4 -26.46 -47.68 -2.00
C ARG A 4 -26.43 -46.33 -2.71
N ILE A 5 -27.31 -46.11 -3.69
CA ILE A 5 -27.42 -44.85 -4.43
C ILE A 5 -27.94 -43.75 -3.50
N ALA A 6 -28.94 -44.04 -2.66
CA ALA A 6 -29.47 -43.07 -1.70
C ALA A 6 -28.40 -42.61 -0.69
N THR A 7 -27.55 -43.52 -0.23
CA THR A 7 -26.44 -43.19 0.69
C THR A 7 -25.36 -42.37 0.01
N LEU A 8 -25.00 -42.72 -1.23
CA LEU A 8 -24.02 -41.95 -2.03
C LEU A 8 -24.51 -40.54 -2.33
N VAL A 9 -25.78 -40.38 -2.71
CA VAL A 9 -26.38 -39.07 -2.95
C VAL A 9 -26.45 -38.25 -1.66
N ALA A 10 -26.89 -38.86 -0.55
CA ALA A 10 -26.95 -38.18 0.74
C ALA A 10 -25.58 -37.70 1.24
N ALA A 11 -24.49 -38.42 0.92
CA ALA A 11 -23.13 -38.01 1.24
C ALA A 11 -22.55 -36.98 0.25
N LEU A 12 -22.88 -37.10 -1.04
CA LEU A 12 -22.32 -36.22 -2.08
C LEU A 12 -22.92 -34.82 -2.04
N VAL A 13 -24.22 -34.70 -1.77
CA VAL A 13 -24.91 -33.40 -1.72
C VAL A 13 -24.23 -32.40 -0.78
N PRO A 14 -23.97 -32.70 0.52
CA PRO A 14 -23.31 -31.75 1.41
C PRO A 14 -21.87 -31.43 0.98
N VAL A 15 -21.14 -32.39 0.42
CA VAL A 15 -19.78 -32.16 -0.10
C VAL A 15 -19.81 -31.17 -1.27
N VAL A 16 -20.74 -31.33 -2.20
CA VAL A 16 -20.90 -30.42 -3.33
C VAL A 16 -21.32 -29.04 -2.84
N VAL A 17 -22.29 -28.96 -1.92
CA VAL A 17 -22.73 -27.69 -1.34
C VAL A 17 -21.56 -26.97 -0.67
N LEU A 18 -20.81 -27.63 0.21
CA LEU A 18 -19.66 -27.03 0.88
C LEU A 18 -18.54 -26.65 -0.08
N GLY A 19 -18.28 -27.47 -1.10
CA GLY A 19 -17.30 -27.19 -2.14
C GLY A 19 -17.65 -25.93 -2.94
N VAL A 20 -18.92 -25.79 -3.33
CA VAL A 20 -19.41 -24.59 -4.03
C VAL A 20 -19.37 -23.38 -3.10
N THR A 21 -19.89 -23.49 -1.88
CA THR A 21 -19.89 -22.39 -0.91
C THR A 21 -18.46 -21.92 -0.60
N GLY A 22 -17.52 -22.82 -0.36
CA GLY A 22 -16.12 -22.47 -0.10
C GLY A 22 -15.40 -21.83 -1.30
N SER A 23 -15.91 -22.02 -2.52
CA SER A 23 -15.36 -21.41 -3.74
C SER A 23 -15.96 -20.03 -4.03
N VAL A 24 -17.20 -19.76 -3.58
CA VAL A 24 -17.93 -18.53 -3.88
C VAL A 24 -17.87 -17.51 -2.74
N VAL A 25 -17.80 -17.96 -1.49
CA VAL A 25 -17.77 -17.08 -0.32
C VAL A 25 -16.34 -16.58 -0.05
N THR A 26 -16.21 -15.28 0.15
CA THR A 26 -14.94 -14.63 0.50
C THR A 26 -14.66 -14.74 1.99
N VAL A 27 -13.40 -14.96 2.35
CA VAL A 27 -12.93 -14.98 3.74
C VAL A 27 -12.46 -13.59 4.17
N PRO A 28 -12.51 -13.25 5.48
CA PRO A 28 -12.09 -11.94 5.99
C PRO A 28 -10.56 -11.80 6.10
N PHE A 29 -9.82 -12.31 5.12
CA PHE A 29 -8.36 -12.26 5.06
C PHE A 29 -7.88 -11.64 3.75
N ALA A 30 -6.76 -10.94 3.82
CA ALA A 30 -5.99 -10.49 2.68
C ALA A 30 -4.67 -11.27 2.63
N ALA A 31 -4.14 -11.47 1.43
CA ALA A 31 -2.83 -12.06 1.21
C ALA A 31 -1.83 -10.96 0.85
N LEU A 32 -0.74 -10.91 1.60
CA LEU A 32 0.43 -10.09 1.34
C LEU A 32 1.48 -10.94 0.65
N GLY A 33 2.01 -10.47 -0.47
CA GLY A 33 3.05 -11.15 -1.23
C GLY A 33 4.06 -10.19 -1.84
N PRO A 34 5.14 -10.71 -2.44
CA PRO A 34 6.11 -9.88 -3.14
C PRO A 34 5.43 -9.17 -4.31
N GLY A 35 5.55 -7.84 -4.34
CA GLY A 35 5.18 -7.02 -5.49
C GLY A 35 6.32 -6.90 -6.50
N PRO A 36 6.11 -6.19 -7.61
CA PRO A 36 7.17 -5.86 -8.54
C PRO A 36 8.28 -5.03 -7.88
N THR A 37 9.46 -5.10 -8.47
CA THR A 37 10.58 -4.23 -8.10
C THR A 37 10.79 -3.19 -9.18
N TYR A 38 11.03 -1.95 -8.79
CA TYR A 38 11.29 -0.85 -9.70
C TYR A 38 12.71 -0.33 -9.49
N ASN A 39 13.47 -0.17 -10.58
CA ASN A 39 14.79 0.46 -10.50
C ASN A 39 14.61 1.98 -10.49
N THR A 40 14.82 2.63 -9.35
CA THR A 40 14.60 4.07 -9.19
C THR A 40 15.61 4.94 -9.95
N LEU A 41 16.71 4.36 -10.42
CA LEU A 41 17.70 5.04 -11.28
C LEU A 41 17.37 4.96 -12.78
N GLY A 42 16.29 4.26 -13.16
CA GLY A 42 15.93 4.06 -14.56
C GLY A 42 14.50 4.51 -14.87
N ASP A 43 14.00 4.02 -16.00
CA ASP A 43 12.67 4.35 -16.50
C ASP A 43 11.72 3.17 -16.40
N VAL A 44 10.44 3.47 -16.18
CA VAL A 44 9.31 2.55 -16.28
C VAL A 44 8.35 3.12 -17.31
N ASP A 45 8.01 2.32 -18.33
CA ASP A 45 7.12 2.73 -19.43
C ASP A 45 7.53 4.05 -20.13
N GLY A 46 8.84 4.32 -20.18
CA GLY A 46 9.42 5.51 -20.82
C GLY A 46 9.39 6.78 -19.97
N MET A 47 9.02 6.68 -18.69
CA MET A 47 9.10 7.77 -17.71
C MET A 47 10.11 7.42 -16.61
N PRO A 48 10.94 8.39 -16.16
CA PRO A 48 11.82 8.18 -15.02
C PRO A 48 11.02 7.79 -13.78
N VAL A 49 11.51 6.79 -13.03
CA VAL A 49 10.86 6.38 -11.77
C VAL A 49 10.95 7.48 -10.71
N VAL A 50 12.08 8.18 -10.67
CA VAL A 50 12.27 9.39 -9.85
C VAL A 50 12.63 10.51 -10.80
N GLN A 51 11.75 11.50 -10.90
CA GLN A 51 12.01 12.72 -11.66
C GLN A 51 12.59 13.77 -10.72
N ILE A 52 13.73 14.35 -11.11
CA ILE A 52 14.39 15.42 -10.36
C ILE A 52 14.36 16.66 -11.23
N ASP A 53 13.75 17.73 -10.72
CA ASP A 53 13.70 19.03 -11.37
C ASP A 53 14.53 20.06 -10.57
N GLY A 54 15.05 21.09 -11.25
CA GLY A 54 15.72 22.22 -10.59
C GLY A 54 17.22 22.06 -10.32
N THR A 55 17.82 20.93 -10.66
CA THR A 55 19.29 20.71 -10.60
C THR A 55 19.77 19.80 -11.71
N GLU A 56 21.07 19.84 -12.02
CA GLU A 56 21.70 18.81 -12.85
C GLU A 56 21.80 17.50 -12.06
N VAL A 57 21.49 16.38 -12.73
CA VAL A 57 21.52 15.04 -12.15
C VAL A 57 22.85 14.37 -12.52
N ASP A 58 23.54 13.84 -11.52
CA ASP A 58 24.79 13.12 -11.73
C ASP A 58 24.56 11.77 -12.45
N PRO A 59 25.51 11.33 -13.30
CA PRO A 59 25.41 10.04 -13.95
C PRO A 59 25.48 8.91 -12.93
N THR A 60 24.44 8.09 -12.89
CA THR A 60 24.37 6.92 -12.02
C THR A 60 24.68 5.64 -12.80
N THR A 61 25.17 4.61 -12.10
CA THR A 61 25.43 3.29 -12.67
C THR A 61 24.86 2.20 -11.77
N GLY A 62 24.45 1.07 -12.35
CA GLY A 62 23.89 -0.06 -11.62
C GLY A 62 22.38 0.04 -11.40
N HIS A 63 21.91 -0.46 -10.26
CA HIS A 63 20.48 -0.54 -9.93
C HIS A 63 20.24 -0.16 -8.48
N LEU A 64 19.22 0.67 -8.25
CA LEU A 64 18.64 0.93 -6.92
C LEU A 64 17.20 0.43 -6.96
N ASN A 65 16.98 -0.77 -6.46
CA ASN A 65 15.67 -1.43 -6.59
C ASN A 65 14.78 -1.09 -5.39
N MET A 66 13.65 -0.42 -5.66
CA MET A 66 12.54 -0.28 -4.74
C MET A 66 11.67 -1.54 -4.79
N THR A 67 11.49 -2.22 -3.66
CA THR A 67 10.63 -3.40 -3.56
C THR A 67 9.25 -3.03 -3.07
N THR A 68 8.21 -3.51 -3.74
CA THR A 68 6.83 -3.27 -3.33
C THR A 68 6.21 -4.53 -2.73
N VAL A 69 5.12 -4.36 -1.98
CA VAL A 69 4.31 -5.46 -1.43
C VAL A 69 2.96 -5.45 -2.14
N ALA A 70 2.57 -6.58 -2.71
CA ALA A 70 1.27 -6.74 -3.35
C ALA A 70 0.25 -7.26 -2.33
N VAL A 71 -0.93 -6.62 -2.32
CA VAL A 71 -2.07 -7.02 -1.49
C VAL A 71 -3.14 -7.64 -2.38
N ARG A 72 -3.54 -8.88 -2.09
CA ARG A 72 -4.68 -9.53 -2.74
C ARG A 72 -5.82 -9.71 -1.76
N ASP A 73 -6.98 -9.17 -2.10
CA ASP A 73 -8.18 -9.20 -1.28
C ASP A 73 -9.27 -10.12 -1.88
N GLN A 74 -10.40 -10.27 -1.18
CA GLN A 74 -11.55 -11.07 -1.65
C GLN A 74 -11.20 -12.53 -1.95
N LEU A 75 -10.33 -13.13 -1.13
CA LEU A 75 -9.92 -14.52 -1.26
C LEU A 75 -11.09 -15.44 -0.92
N ASN A 76 -11.26 -16.53 -1.68
CA ASN A 76 -12.12 -17.63 -1.23
C ASN A 76 -11.37 -18.55 -0.24
N LEU A 77 -12.09 -19.50 0.37
CA LEU A 77 -11.53 -20.38 1.39
C LEU A 77 -10.36 -21.24 0.86
N PHE A 78 -10.48 -21.76 -0.36
CA PHE A 78 -9.46 -22.62 -0.95
C PHE A 78 -8.19 -21.84 -1.33
N GLU A 79 -8.34 -20.60 -1.79
CA GLU A 79 -7.22 -19.70 -2.07
C GLU A 79 -6.47 -19.33 -0.79
N ALA A 80 -7.18 -18.99 0.28
CA ALA A 80 -6.57 -18.68 1.57
C ALA A 80 -5.78 -19.90 2.10
N LEU A 81 -6.38 -21.09 2.10
CA LEU A 81 -5.69 -22.32 2.50
C LEU A 81 -4.46 -22.62 1.61
N GLY A 82 -4.59 -22.40 0.30
CA GLY A 82 -3.49 -22.60 -0.64
C GLY A 82 -2.31 -21.65 -0.38
N PHE A 83 -2.59 -20.38 -0.13
CA PHE A 83 -1.57 -19.38 0.20
C PHE A 83 -0.89 -19.65 1.53
N TRP A 84 -1.68 -19.96 2.56
CA TRP A 84 -1.17 -20.36 3.87
C TRP A 84 -0.24 -21.57 3.77
N ALA A 85 -0.67 -22.62 3.07
CA ALA A 85 0.11 -23.84 2.88
C ALA A 85 1.38 -23.61 2.06
N SER A 86 1.38 -22.64 1.13
CA SER A 86 2.55 -22.34 0.31
C SER A 86 3.68 -21.64 1.07
N GLY A 87 3.36 -20.94 2.17
CA GLY A 87 4.31 -20.15 2.95
C GLY A 87 4.94 -18.95 2.23
N ARG A 88 4.55 -18.66 0.98
CA ARG A 88 5.08 -17.53 0.19
C ARG A 88 4.28 -16.24 0.36
N GLN A 89 3.07 -16.34 0.89
CA GLN A 89 2.20 -15.21 1.16
C GLN A 89 1.86 -15.16 2.65
N GLY A 90 1.91 -13.97 3.24
CA GLY A 90 1.37 -13.73 4.57
C GLY A 90 -0.15 -13.56 4.49
N LEU A 91 -0.90 -14.26 5.33
CA LEU A 91 -2.32 -13.99 5.51
C LEU A 91 -2.52 -13.09 6.73
N VAL A 92 -3.20 -11.98 6.51
CA VAL A 92 -3.56 -11.01 7.56
C VAL A 92 -5.07 -10.75 7.52
N PRO A 93 -5.69 -10.42 8.66
CA PRO A 93 -7.07 -9.93 8.67
C PRO A 93 -7.24 -8.79 7.67
N ARG A 94 -8.32 -8.84 6.88
CA ARG A 94 -8.59 -7.82 5.86
C ARG A 94 -8.62 -6.41 6.45
N GLU A 95 -9.20 -6.28 7.63
CA GLU A 95 -9.40 -5.01 8.33
C GLU A 95 -8.09 -4.30 8.71
N GLU A 96 -6.98 -5.02 8.84
CA GLU A 96 -5.66 -4.41 9.09
C GLU A 96 -5.15 -3.65 7.86
N VAL A 97 -5.56 -4.05 6.65
CA VAL A 97 -5.13 -3.41 5.39
C VAL A 97 -6.21 -2.49 4.83
N TYR A 98 -7.48 -2.90 4.94
CA TYR A 98 -8.63 -2.14 4.50
C TYR A 98 -9.62 -2.02 5.66
N PRO A 99 -9.50 -0.96 6.49
CA PRO A 99 -10.41 -0.72 7.60
C PRO A 99 -11.87 -0.67 7.12
N PRO A 100 -12.82 -1.22 7.88
CA PRO A 100 -14.22 -1.31 7.46
C PRO A 100 -14.92 0.06 7.39
N ASP A 101 -14.36 1.08 8.04
CA ASP A 101 -14.83 2.47 8.07
C ASP A 101 -14.28 3.32 6.91
N LYS A 102 -13.38 2.78 6.08
CA LYS A 102 -12.79 3.47 4.94
C LYS A 102 -13.01 2.72 3.63
N SER A 103 -13.27 3.46 2.57
CA SER A 103 -13.24 2.95 1.20
C SER A 103 -11.81 2.64 0.77
N LYS A 104 -11.66 1.81 -0.27
CA LYS A 104 -10.34 1.51 -0.84
C LYS A 104 -9.68 2.76 -1.39
N GLU A 105 -10.48 3.65 -1.97
CA GLU A 105 -10.05 4.92 -2.53
C GLU A 105 -9.50 5.85 -1.44
N GLU A 106 -10.14 5.93 -0.27
CA GLU A 106 -9.63 6.69 0.88
C GLU A 106 -8.32 6.12 1.42
N VAL A 107 -8.20 4.78 1.50
CA VAL A 107 -6.93 4.13 1.88
C VAL A 107 -5.83 4.44 0.87
N GLN A 108 -6.14 4.40 -0.43
CA GLN A 108 -5.18 4.72 -1.48
C GLN A 108 -4.74 6.18 -1.44
N GLN A 109 -5.65 7.12 -1.18
CA GLN A 109 -5.31 8.54 -1.00
C GLN A 109 -4.43 8.75 0.23
N GLY A 110 -4.72 8.08 1.35
CA GLY A 110 -3.87 8.12 2.54
C GLY A 110 -2.45 7.62 2.24
N ASN A 111 -2.33 6.46 1.59
CA ASN A 111 -1.02 5.91 1.21
C ASN A 111 -0.25 6.82 0.24
N GLN A 112 -0.94 7.53 -0.66
CA GLN A 112 -0.32 8.50 -1.55
C GLN A 112 0.23 9.71 -0.77
N ALA A 113 -0.55 10.24 0.17
CA ALA A 113 -0.10 11.33 1.04
C ALA A 113 1.09 10.91 1.92
N ASP A 114 1.06 9.71 2.49
CA ASP A 114 2.18 9.15 3.27
C ASP A 114 3.45 8.99 2.41
N PHE A 115 3.28 8.66 1.12
CA PHE A 115 4.39 8.55 0.18
C PHE A 115 4.98 9.92 -0.18
N GLU A 116 4.15 10.93 -0.42
CA GLU A 116 4.57 12.32 -0.63
C GLU A 116 5.32 12.88 0.59
N GLU A 117 4.86 12.56 1.81
CA GLU A 117 5.57 12.92 3.04
C GLU A 117 6.95 12.22 3.13
N SER A 118 7.02 10.96 2.69
CA SER A 118 8.28 10.22 2.62
C SER A 118 9.26 10.83 1.62
N GLU A 119 8.78 11.30 0.47
CA GLU A 119 9.57 12.03 -0.52
C GLU A 119 10.12 13.35 0.06
N SER A 120 9.26 14.15 0.69
CA SER A 120 9.68 15.40 1.34
C SER A 120 10.72 15.16 2.43
N SER A 121 10.56 14.11 3.24
CA SER A 121 11.56 13.72 4.24
C SER A 121 12.89 13.28 3.60
N ALA A 122 12.85 12.60 2.45
CA ALA A 122 14.05 12.17 1.74
C ALA A 122 14.78 13.36 1.09
N GLU A 123 14.04 14.31 0.50
CA GLU A 123 14.58 15.57 -0.01
C GLU A 123 15.27 16.36 1.10
N LEU A 124 14.60 16.52 2.26
CA LEU A 124 15.16 17.20 3.41
C LEU A 124 16.45 16.54 3.90
N ALA A 125 16.46 15.20 3.98
CA ALA A 125 17.66 14.44 4.36
C ALA A 125 18.80 14.63 3.35
N ALA A 126 18.50 14.67 2.05
CA ALA A 126 19.47 14.93 0.99
C ALA A 126 20.03 16.36 1.06
N LEU A 127 19.18 17.37 1.25
CA LEU A 127 19.61 18.76 1.42
C LEU A 127 20.54 18.91 2.64
N HIS A 128 20.19 18.27 3.75
CA HIS A 128 21.05 18.23 4.94
C HIS A 128 22.38 17.53 4.67
N HIS A 129 22.39 16.41 3.94
CA HIS A 129 23.62 15.70 3.59
C HIS A 129 24.56 16.53 2.70
N LEU A 130 23.98 17.39 1.84
CA LEU A 130 24.69 18.26 0.92
C LEU A 130 25.04 19.63 1.52
N ASP A 131 24.75 19.86 2.80
CA ASP A 131 24.93 21.14 3.49
C ASP A 131 24.24 22.33 2.78
N LEU A 132 23.09 22.07 2.14
CA LEU A 132 22.29 23.08 1.45
C LEU A 132 21.30 23.76 2.41
N PRO A 133 20.97 25.05 2.17
CA PRO A 133 20.01 25.77 3.01
C PRO A 133 18.59 25.19 2.84
N VAL A 134 17.89 25.03 3.96
CA VAL A 134 16.49 24.57 4.00
C VAL A 134 15.60 25.71 4.48
N LEU A 135 14.49 25.94 3.80
CA LEU A 135 13.42 26.83 4.27
C LEU A 135 12.28 25.99 4.84
N VAL A 136 11.80 26.37 6.02
CA VAL A 136 10.62 25.75 6.64
C VAL A 136 9.42 26.64 6.37
N THR A 137 8.41 26.10 5.70
CA THR A 137 7.18 26.83 5.34
C THR A 137 5.94 26.21 5.98
N VAL A 138 4.91 27.03 6.19
CA VAL A 138 3.60 26.57 6.68
C VAL A 138 2.83 25.92 5.54
N THR A 139 2.54 24.62 5.64
CA THR A 139 1.75 23.86 4.66
C THR A 139 0.25 23.88 4.95
N SER A 140 -0.14 23.92 6.22
CA SER A 140 -1.55 24.01 6.62
C SER A 140 -1.70 24.67 8.01
N VAL A 141 -2.86 25.28 8.25
CA VAL A 141 -3.22 25.88 9.54
C VAL A 141 -4.63 25.40 9.88
N ALA A 142 -4.83 24.92 11.11
CA ALA A 142 -6.14 24.48 11.58
C ALA A 142 -7.12 25.66 11.61
N GLU A 143 -8.28 25.52 10.97
CA GLU A 143 -9.26 26.61 10.80
C GLU A 143 -9.74 27.21 12.14
N ASP A 144 -9.92 26.38 13.17
CA ASP A 144 -10.37 26.81 14.51
C ASP A 144 -9.20 26.96 15.52
N GLY A 145 -7.96 26.95 15.04
CA GLY A 145 -6.77 27.01 15.90
C GLY A 145 -6.45 28.44 16.37
N PRO A 146 -5.77 28.62 17.52
CA PRO A 146 -5.27 29.93 17.97
C PRO A 146 -4.34 30.62 16.95
N ALA A 147 -3.71 29.82 16.09
CA ALA A 147 -2.80 30.27 15.04
C ALA A 147 -3.52 30.71 13.74
N ALA A 148 -4.82 30.45 13.59
CA ALA A 148 -5.58 30.74 12.35
C ALA A 148 -5.61 32.24 11.99
N ALA A 149 -5.49 33.13 12.99
CA ALA A 149 -5.45 34.58 12.77
C ALA A 149 -4.02 35.13 12.57
N VAL A 150 -2.99 34.29 12.71
CA VAL A 150 -1.58 34.73 12.77
C VAL A 150 -0.74 34.11 11.67
N LEU A 151 -0.93 32.83 11.38
CA LEU A 151 -0.17 32.10 10.36
C LEU A 151 -0.99 31.95 9.08
N ASN A 152 -0.35 32.16 7.95
CA ASN A 152 -0.88 31.87 6.62
C ASN A 152 -0.10 30.72 6.00
N VAL A 153 -0.78 29.95 5.13
CA VAL A 153 -0.11 28.95 4.30
C VAL A 153 0.92 29.67 3.42
N GLY A 154 2.16 29.18 3.44
CA GLY A 154 3.31 29.78 2.76
C GLY A 154 4.18 30.69 3.62
N ASP A 155 3.83 30.95 4.89
CA ASP A 155 4.70 31.70 5.79
C ASP A 155 6.02 30.94 6.04
N GLU A 156 7.15 31.66 6.04
CA GLU A 156 8.49 31.12 6.26
C GLU A 156 8.94 31.29 7.72
N PHE A 157 9.47 30.22 8.32
CA PHE A 157 10.08 30.29 9.65
C PHE A 157 11.58 30.61 9.55
N VAL A 158 11.97 31.75 10.13
CA VAL A 158 13.37 32.20 10.18
C VAL A 158 14.14 31.59 11.36
N SER A 159 13.44 31.25 12.44
CA SER A 159 14.04 30.61 13.62
C SER A 159 12.99 29.85 14.43
N VAL A 160 13.36 28.68 14.97
CA VAL A 160 12.58 27.94 15.97
C VAL A 160 13.38 27.96 17.27
N GLY A 161 12.78 28.47 18.35
CA GLY A 161 13.41 28.66 19.66
C GLY A 161 13.16 27.50 20.62
#